data_AF-A0AB38G4D5-F1
#
_entry.id   AF-A0AB38G4D5-F1
#
_cell.length_a   1.000
_cell.length_b   1.000
_cell.length_c   1.000
_cell.angle_alpha   90.00
_cell.angle_beta   90.00
_cell.angle_gamma   90.00
#
_symmetry.space_group_name_H-M   'P 1'
#
loop_
_entity.id
_entity.type
_entity.pdbx_description
1 polymer ?
#
loop_
_entity_poly.entity_id
_entity_poly.type
_entity_poly.pdbx_seq_one_letter_code
_entity_poly.pdbx_strand_id
1 'polypeptide(L)'
;MAYKTTYPYTNEILATFDNATDEALEEALANGHALYKKWRAEGGLAERKAQLRKIAELLRRDVDKYAEVMTKDMGKLFVEAKGEVDLCAEIADYYADKAEEFLKPRPLENINGDAYYIKQATGVLVAVEPWNFPFYQVMRVFAPNLMVGTKS
;
A
#
# COMPACT_ATOMS: atom_id res chain seq x y z
N MET A 1 6.80 8.03 23.20
CA MET A 1 6.80 6.56 23.33
C MET A 1 7.54 6.00 22.14
N ALA A 2 8.44 5.04 22.34
CA ALA A 2 9.19 4.40 21.26
C ALA A 2 8.38 3.25 20.65
N TYR A 3 8.52 3.04 19.35
CA TYR A 3 7.97 1.87 18.66
C TYR A 3 8.78 0.63 19.03
N LYS A 4 8.11 -0.49 19.34
CA LYS A 4 8.77 -1.72 19.81
C LYS A 4 8.04 -2.96 19.31
N THR A 5 8.81 -3.99 18.99
CA THR A 5 8.33 -5.35 18.78
C THR A 5 8.47 -6.10 20.10
N THR A 6 7.35 -6.37 20.77
CA THR A 6 7.32 -7.19 22.00
C THR A 6 6.58 -8.47 21.70
N TYR A 7 7.27 -9.61 21.73
CA TYR A 7 6.69 -10.87 21.30
C TYR A 7 5.62 -11.35 22.28
N PRO A 8 4.32 -11.41 21.91
CA PRO A 8 3.27 -11.66 22.90
C PRO A 8 3.32 -13.05 23.55
N TYR A 9 3.96 -14.03 22.90
CA TYR A 9 4.12 -15.38 23.46
C TYR A 9 5.10 -15.44 24.64
N THR A 10 6.18 -14.63 24.61
CA THR A 10 7.23 -14.64 25.63
C THR A 10 7.29 -13.35 26.46
N ASN A 11 6.57 -12.32 26.02
CA ASN A 11 6.65 -10.94 26.52
C ASN A 11 8.06 -10.31 26.42
N GLU A 12 8.90 -10.85 25.52
CA GLU A 12 10.27 -10.38 25.30
C GLU A 12 10.30 -9.24 24.27
N ILE A 13 11.13 -8.22 24.52
CA ILE A 13 11.38 -7.16 23.54
C ILE A 13 12.39 -7.66 22.51
N LEU A 14 11.96 -7.78 21.26
CA LEU A 14 12.82 -8.23 20.15
C LEU A 14 13.50 -7.06 19.43
N ALA A 15 12.84 -5.90 19.36
CA ALA A 15 13.36 -4.71 18.70
C ALA A 15 12.77 -3.43 19.29
N THR A 16 13.51 -2.32 19.18
CA THR A 16 13.05 -0.97 19.46
C THR A 16 13.45 -0.07 18.30
N PHE A 17 12.58 0.85 17.91
CA PHE A 17 12.76 1.77 16.81
C PHE A 17 12.61 3.20 17.31
N ASP A 18 13.50 4.07 16.85
CA ASP A 18 13.44 5.50 17.13
C ASP A 18 12.28 6.15 16.38
N ASN A 19 11.75 7.24 16.94
CA ASN A 19 10.78 8.04 16.22
C ASN A 19 11.45 8.76 15.05
N ALA A 20 10.68 9.02 13.98
CA ALA A 20 11.13 9.88 12.90
C ALA A 20 11.48 11.28 13.45
N THR A 21 12.53 11.89 12.89
CA THR A 21 12.85 13.30 13.14
C THR A 21 12.00 14.20 12.25
N ASP A 22 11.93 15.49 12.59
CA ASP A 22 11.21 16.48 11.79
C ASP A 22 11.79 16.56 10.37
N GLU A 23 13.12 16.47 10.23
CA GLU A 23 13.80 16.47 8.93
C GLU A 23 13.44 15.25 8.08
N ALA A 24 13.41 14.06 8.69
CA ALA A 24 13.03 12.83 7.99
C ALA A 24 11.56 12.88 7.55
N LEU A 25 10.68 13.50 8.34
CA LEU A 25 9.28 13.69 7.99
C LEU A 25 9.13 14.65 6.80
N GLU A 26 9.80 15.80 6.84
CA GLU A 26 9.79 16.77 5.73
C GLU A 26 10.36 16.18 4.44
N GLU A 27 11.44 15.39 4.54
CA GLU A 27 12.01 14.69 3.40
C GLU A 27 11.01 13.68 2.80
N ALA A 28 10.34 12.90 3.65
CA ALA A 28 9.33 11.93 3.19
C ALA A 28 8.15 12.63 2.47
N LEU A 29 7.67 13.76 3.00
CA LEU A 29 6.61 14.56 2.40
C LEU A 29 7.04 15.17 1.07
N ALA A 30 8.26 15.74 1.00
CA ALA A 30 8.80 16.32 -0.22
C ALA A 30 8.97 15.27 -1.32
N ASN A 31 9.52 14.10 -0.99
CA ASN A 31 9.67 12.98 -1.91
C ASN A 31 8.32 12.47 -2.41
N GLY A 32 7.34 12.33 -1.51
CA GLY A 32 5.99 11.93 -1.87
C GLY A 32 5.30 12.93 -2.81
N HIS A 33 5.45 14.23 -2.54
CA HIS A 33 4.88 15.28 -3.38
C HIS A 33 5.54 15.32 -4.77
N ALA A 34 6.86 15.23 -4.84
CA ALA A 34 7.61 15.22 -6.09
C ALA A 34 7.20 14.02 -6.97
N LEU A 35 7.08 12.83 -6.39
CA LEU A 35 6.66 11.63 -7.11
C LEU A 35 5.21 11.75 -7.61
N TYR A 36 4.30 12.27 -6.79
CA TYR A 36 2.94 12.57 -7.21
C TYR A 36 2.91 13.50 -8.43
N LYS A 37 3.69 14.59 -8.39
CA LYS A 37 3.77 15.54 -9.51
C LYS A 37 4.34 14.88 -10.78
N LYS A 38 5.37 14.06 -10.63
CA LYS A 38 5.96 13.29 -11.74
C LYS A 38 4.92 12.37 -12.40
N TRP A 39 4.22 11.54 -11.62
CA TRP A 39 3.21 10.62 -12.15
C TRP A 39 2.00 11.34 -12.76
N ARG A 40 1.64 12.52 -12.24
CA ARG A 40 0.61 13.37 -12.84
C ARG A 40 1.03 13.93 -14.21
N ALA A 41 2.31 14.23 -14.41
CA ALA A 41 2.82 14.83 -15.64
C ALA A 41 3.14 13.79 -16.72
N GLU A 42 3.83 12.72 -16.36
CA GLU A 42 4.39 11.74 -17.31
C GLU A 42 3.48 10.53 -17.55
N GLY A 43 2.42 10.37 -16.75
CA GLY A 43 1.70 9.11 -16.68
C GLY A 43 2.53 8.05 -15.94
N GLY A 44 2.44 6.78 -16.32
CA GLY A 44 3.20 5.70 -15.67
C GLY A 44 2.36 4.59 -15.07
N LEU A 45 1.10 4.44 -15.48
CA LEU A 45 0.26 3.34 -15.03
C LEU A 45 0.91 1.97 -15.28
N ALA A 46 1.53 1.76 -16.45
CA ALA A 46 2.20 0.50 -16.78
C ALA A 46 3.35 0.17 -15.81
N GLU A 47 4.18 1.16 -15.48
CA GLU A 47 5.27 1.00 -14.50
C GLU A 47 4.71 0.66 -13.12
N ARG A 48 3.69 1.39 -12.66
CA ARG A 48 3.06 1.14 -11.36
C ARG A 48 2.40 -0.25 -11.30
N LYS A 49 1.74 -0.69 -12.38
CA LYS A 49 1.22 -2.06 -12.51
C LYS A 49 2.35 -3.08 -12.35
N ALA A 50 3.47 -2.91 -13.07
CA ALA A 50 4.62 -3.81 -12.98
C ALA A 50 5.23 -3.85 -11.56
N GLN A 51 5.35 -2.69 -10.91
CA GLN A 51 5.81 -2.61 -9.51
C GLN A 51 4.86 -3.33 -8.56
N LEU A 52 3.55 -3.11 -8.68
CA LEU A 52 2.56 -3.78 -7.81
C LEU A 52 2.55 -5.30 -8.04
N ARG A 53 2.74 -5.75 -9.29
CA ARG A 53 2.93 -7.17 -9.60
C ARG A 53 4.19 -7.74 -8.97
N LYS A 54 5.30 -6.98 -8.98
CA LYS A 54 6.53 -7.41 -8.33
C LYS A 54 6.35 -7.53 -6.81
N ILE A 55 5.57 -6.63 -6.19
CA ILE A 55 5.23 -6.73 -4.77
C ILE A 55 4.46 -8.03 -4.49
N ALA A 56 3.45 -8.37 -5.30
CA ALA A 56 2.72 -9.62 -5.17
C ALA A 56 3.64 -10.86 -5.29
N GLU A 57 4.57 -10.85 -6.24
CA GLU A 57 5.58 -11.91 -6.40
C GLU A 57 6.47 -12.04 -5.17
N LEU A 58 6.98 -10.93 -4.62
CA LEU A 58 7.85 -10.92 -3.44
C LEU A 58 7.12 -11.42 -2.19
N LEU A 59 5.85 -11.02 -2.01
CA LEU A 59 5.01 -11.51 -0.90
C LEU A 59 4.87 -13.03 -0.94
N ARG A 60 4.60 -13.60 -2.12
CA ARG A 60 4.52 -15.06 -2.30
C ARG A 60 5.85 -15.76 -2.08
N ARG A 61 6.94 -15.20 -2.62
CA ARG A 61 8.28 -15.78 -2.50
C ARG A 61 8.72 -15.87 -1.05
N ASP A 62 8.47 -14.82 -0.27
CA ASP A 62 8.97 -14.69 1.11
C ASP A 62 7.83 -14.85 2.14
N VAL A 63 6.80 -15.64 1.83
CA VAL A 63 5.58 -15.77 2.64
C VAL A 63 5.86 -16.11 4.11
N ASP A 64 6.75 -17.07 4.35
CA ASP A 64 7.08 -17.51 5.71
C ASP A 64 7.80 -16.42 6.50
N LYS A 65 8.65 -15.63 5.84
CA LYS A 65 9.37 -14.50 6.46
C LYS A 65 8.39 -13.42 6.90
N TYR A 66 7.45 -13.03 6.04
CA TYR A 66 6.46 -12.01 6.38
C TYR A 66 5.46 -12.50 7.44
N ALA A 67 5.07 -13.77 7.37
CA ALA A 67 4.23 -14.41 8.38
C ALA A 67 4.91 -14.46 9.77
N GLU A 68 6.21 -14.75 9.82
CA GLU A 68 6.98 -14.74 11.06
C GLU A 68 7.02 -13.35 11.69
N VAL A 69 7.28 -12.31 10.88
CA VAL A 69 7.28 -10.91 11.37
C VAL A 69 5.96 -10.57 12.06
N MET A 70 4.82 -10.84 11.43
CA MET A 70 3.51 -10.57 12.03
C MET A 70 3.28 -11.35 13.33
N THR A 71 3.66 -12.64 13.33
CA THR A 71 3.55 -13.51 14.50
C THR A 71 4.40 -12.98 15.66
N LYS A 72 5.63 -12.53 15.39
CA LYS A 72 6.55 -11.99 16.39
C LYS A 72 6.13 -10.62 16.91
N ASP A 73 5.48 -9.80 16.07
CA ASP A 73 5.11 -8.45 16.44
C ASP A 73 3.81 -8.38 17.25
N MET A 74 2.79 -9.17 16.87
CA MET A 74 1.45 -9.07 17.47
C MET A 74 0.81 -10.41 17.85
N GLY A 75 1.51 -11.53 17.67
CA GLY A 75 1.15 -12.81 18.28
C GLY A 75 0.08 -13.63 17.55
N LYS A 76 -0.33 -13.26 16.33
CA LYS A 76 -1.26 -14.10 15.54
C LYS A 76 -0.67 -15.47 15.23
N LEU A 77 -1.52 -16.44 14.93
CA LEU A 77 -1.06 -17.76 14.53
C LEU A 77 -0.31 -17.67 13.21
N PHE A 78 0.84 -18.35 13.11
CA PHE A 78 1.67 -18.34 11.90
C PHE A 78 0.89 -18.75 10.64
N VAL A 79 -0.04 -19.71 10.76
CA VAL A 79 -0.91 -20.13 9.66
C VAL A 79 -1.86 -19.02 9.21
N GLU A 80 -2.43 -18.27 10.15
CA GLU A 80 -3.27 -17.10 9.82
C GLU A 80 -2.44 -15.99 9.19
N ALA A 81 -1.22 -15.79 9.66
CA ALA A 81 -0.28 -14.82 9.11
C ALA A 81 0.08 -15.14 7.66
N LYS A 82 0.30 -16.41 7.31
CA LYS A 82 0.50 -16.83 5.91
C LYS A 82 -0.72 -16.50 5.03
N GLY A 83 -1.92 -16.82 5.52
CA GLY A 83 -3.16 -16.46 4.81
C GLY A 83 -3.32 -14.96 4.58
N GLU A 84 -2.88 -14.12 5.53
CA GLU A 84 -2.86 -12.67 5.33
C GLU A 84 -1.87 -12.24 4.24
N VAL A 85 -0.67 -12.82 4.17
CA VAL A 85 0.30 -12.52 3.10
C VAL A 85 -0.26 -12.91 1.73
N ASP A 86 -0.87 -14.09 1.63
CA ASP A 86 -1.49 -14.58 0.39
C ASP A 86 -2.61 -13.64 -0.06
N LEU A 87 -3.50 -13.23 0.84
CA LEU A 87 -4.55 -12.25 0.57
C LEU A 87 -3.97 -10.91 0.10
N CYS A 88 -2.86 -10.44 0.69
CA CYS A 88 -2.20 -9.22 0.25
C CYS A 88 -1.66 -9.34 -1.19
N ALA A 89 -1.09 -10.49 -1.54
CA ALA A 89 -0.61 -10.74 -2.90
C ALA A 89 -1.78 -10.77 -3.90
N GLU A 90 -2.93 -11.35 -3.52
CA GLU A 90 -4.16 -11.33 -4.33
C GLU A 90 -4.71 -9.92 -4.52
N ILE A 91 -4.75 -9.08 -3.47
CA ILE A 91 -5.18 -7.68 -3.57
C ILE A 91 -4.27 -6.89 -4.51
N ALA A 92 -2.95 -7.08 -4.41
CA ALA A 92 -1.99 -6.43 -5.29
C ALA A 92 -2.22 -6.83 -6.75
N ASP A 93 -2.40 -8.12 -7.04
CA ASP A 93 -2.73 -8.61 -8.38
C ASP A 93 -4.06 -8.06 -8.89
N TYR A 94 -5.10 -8.08 -8.06
CA TYR A 94 -6.43 -7.60 -8.41
C TYR A 94 -6.40 -6.15 -8.88
N TYR A 95 -5.76 -5.26 -8.12
CA TYR A 95 -5.67 -3.86 -8.52
C TYR A 95 -4.78 -3.65 -9.73
N ALA A 96 -3.69 -4.40 -9.85
CA ALA A 96 -2.84 -4.34 -11.04
C ALA A 96 -3.59 -4.80 -12.31
N ASP A 97 -4.46 -5.82 -12.23
CA ASP A 97 -5.30 -6.27 -13.35
C ASP A 97 -6.40 -5.27 -13.68
N LYS A 98 -7.06 -4.75 -12.66
CA LYS A 98 -8.25 -3.91 -12.82
C LYS A 98 -7.96 -2.42 -13.04
N ALA A 99 -6.72 -1.97 -12.85
CA ALA A 99 -6.40 -0.54 -12.87
C ALA A 99 -6.85 0.18 -14.14
N GLU A 100 -6.66 -0.42 -15.32
CA GLU A 100 -7.09 0.17 -16.59
C GLU A 100 -8.60 0.32 -16.68
N GLU A 101 -9.34 -0.71 -16.28
CA GLU A 101 -10.81 -0.69 -16.22
C GLU A 101 -11.30 0.40 -15.26
N PHE A 102 -10.69 0.46 -14.08
CA PHE A 102 -11.09 1.39 -13.02
C PHE A 102 -10.76 2.85 -13.36
N LEU A 103 -9.67 3.12 -14.07
CA LEU A 103 -9.22 4.48 -14.37
C LEU A 103 -9.74 5.05 -15.69
N LYS A 104 -10.44 4.24 -16.51
CA LYS A 104 -11.08 4.73 -17.74
C LYS A 104 -11.99 5.95 -17.47
N PRO A 105 -11.92 6.98 -18.34
CA PRO A 105 -12.89 8.07 -18.35
C PRO A 105 -14.31 7.54 -18.40
N ARG A 106 -15.22 8.24 -17.72
CA ARG A 106 -16.63 7.84 -17.61
C ARG A 106 -17.48 8.88 -18.33
N PRO A 107 -18.14 8.52 -19.45
CA PRO A 107 -19.06 9.42 -20.13
C PRO A 107 -20.27 9.71 -19.24
N LEU A 108 -20.87 10.87 -19.45
CA LEU A 108 -22.09 11.32 -18.79
C LEU A 108 -23.18 11.46 -19.86
N GLU A 109 -24.35 10.89 -19.60
CA GLU A 109 -25.51 11.15 -20.45
C GLU A 109 -25.94 12.60 -20.28
N ASN A 110 -25.92 13.36 -21.37
CA ASN A 110 -26.29 14.76 -21.38
C ASN A 110 -27.00 15.11 -22.69
N ILE A 111 -28.10 15.83 -22.56
CA ILE A 111 -28.93 16.32 -23.66
C ILE A 111 -28.28 17.50 -24.42
N ASN A 112 -27.30 18.17 -23.80
CA ASN A 112 -26.65 19.38 -24.36
C ASN A 112 -25.24 19.14 -24.92
N GLY A 113 -24.86 17.88 -25.19
CA GLY A 113 -23.59 17.52 -25.83
C GLY A 113 -22.76 16.48 -25.07
N ASP A 114 -21.59 16.16 -25.60
CA ASP A 114 -20.70 15.14 -25.04
C ASP A 114 -20.04 15.62 -23.74
N ALA A 115 -20.18 14.84 -22.67
CA ALA A 115 -19.53 15.09 -21.39
C ALA A 115 -18.93 13.81 -20.82
N TYR A 116 -17.82 13.93 -20.10
CA TYR A 116 -17.21 12.83 -19.35
C TYR A 116 -16.45 13.37 -18.15
N TYR A 117 -16.18 12.51 -17.16
CA TYR A 117 -15.23 12.79 -16.09
C TYR A 117 -14.08 11.80 -16.09
N ILE A 118 -12.94 12.25 -15.59
CA ILE A 118 -11.73 11.46 -15.43
C ILE A 118 -11.43 11.25 -13.94
N LYS A 119 -10.70 10.18 -13.64
CA LYS A 119 -10.28 9.84 -12.28
C LYS A 119 -8.79 10.12 -12.16
N GLN A 120 -8.42 11.10 -11.34
CA GLN A 120 -7.05 11.55 -11.20
C GLN A 120 -6.61 11.46 -9.74
N ALA A 121 -5.33 11.16 -9.52
CA ALA A 121 -4.71 11.19 -8.20
C ALA A 121 -4.81 12.58 -7.57
N THR A 122 -4.94 12.66 -6.26
CA THR A 122 -5.14 13.94 -5.55
C THR A 122 -3.87 14.47 -4.86
N GLY A 123 -2.92 13.60 -4.49
CA GLY A 123 -1.69 14.04 -3.83
C GLY A 123 -1.00 12.95 -3.02
N VAL A 124 -0.54 13.33 -1.84
CA VAL A 124 -0.02 12.43 -0.81
C VAL A 124 -1.16 12.08 0.15
N LEU A 125 -1.24 10.81 0.56
CA LEU A 125 -2.24 10.29 1.49
C LEU A 125 -1.55 9.80 2.76
N VAL A 126 -2.15 10.11 3.92
CA VAL A 126 -1.70 9.59 5.22
C VAL A 126 -2.60 8.41 5.59
N ALA A 127 -2.00 7.24 5.75
CA ALA A 127 -2.68 6.02 6.20
C ALA A 127 -2.34 5.77 7.67
N VAL A 128 -3.34 5.49 8.49
CA VAL A 128 -3.19 5.19 9.92
C VAL A 128 -3.86 3.85 10.18
N GLU A 129 -3.05 2.81 10.35
CA GLU A 129 -3.52 1.42 10.33
C GLU A 129 -3.38 0.72 11.69
N PRO A 130 -4.32 -0.17 12.05
CA PRO A 130 -4.26 -0.94 13.29
C PRO A 130 -3.37 -2.19 13.17
N TRP A 131 -2.97 -2.75 14.32
CA TRP A 131 -2.05 -3.88 14.44
C TRP A 131 -2.67 -5.27 14.16
N ASN A 132 -3.99 -5.40 14.08
CA ASN A 132 -4.64 -6.71 14.02
C ASN A 132 -4.42 -7.46 12.69
N PHE A 133 -4.24 -6.72 11.59
CA PHE A 133 -3.91 -7.23 10.26
C PHE A 133 -2.85 -6.32 9.61
N PRO A 134 -1.59 -6.38 10.07
CA PRO A 134 -0.59 -5.35 9.80
C PRO A 134 -0.20 -5.26 8.33
N PHE A 135 -0.35 -6.33 7.53
CA PHE A 135 -0.08 -6.31 6.10
C PHE A 135 -1.34 -5.98 5.30
N TYR A 136 -2.47 -6.60 5.64
CA TYR A 136 -3.71 -6.44 4.88
C TYR A 136 -4.27 -5.01 4.96
N GLN A 137 -4.22 -4.37 6.13
CA GLN A 137 -4.73 -3.00 6.28
C GLN A 137 -3.93 -2.02 5.41
N VAL A 138 -2.61 -2.17 5.38
CA VAL A 138 -1.72 -1.39 4.51
C VAL A 138 -2.02 -1.69 3.04
N MET A 139 -2.06 -2.97 2.64
CA MET A 139 -2.24 -3.35 1.24
C MET A 139 -3.59 -2.87 0.67
N ARG A 140 -4.66 -2.91 1.47
CA ARG A 140 -6.00 -2.49 1.05
C ARG A 140 -6.07 -1.00 0.67
N VAL A 141 -5.25 -0.15 1.29
CA VAL A 141 -5.16 1.28 0.95
C VAL A 141 -4.07 1.53 -0.08
N PHE A 142 -2.91 0.89 0.08
CA PHE A 142 -1.74 1.07 -0.78
C PHE A 142 -2.01 0.68 -2.24
N ALA A 143 -2.53 -0.53 -2.50
CA ALA A 143 -2.72 -1.04 -3.86
C ALA A 143 -3.59 -0.12 -4.76
N PRO A 144 -4.81 0.30 -4.35
CA PRO A 144 -5.61 1.22 -5.17
C PRO A 144 -4.96 2.60 -5.33
N ASN A 145 -4.32 3.13 -4.28
CA ASN A 145 -3.70 4.46 -4.32
C ASN A 145 -2.46 4.49 -5.23
N LEU A 146 -1.66 3.43 -5.20
CA LEU A 146 -0.56 3.27 -6.15
C LEU A 146 -1.09 3.24 -7.60
N MET A 147 -2.19 2.53 -7.87
CA MET A 147 -2.75 2.48 -9.23
C MET A 147 -3.20 3.85 -9.73
N VAL A 148 -3.93 4.63 -8.91
CA VAL A 148 -4.37 5.98 -9.29
C VAL A 148 -3.19 6.96 -9.44
N GLY A 149 -2.07 6.71 -8.76
CA GLY A 149 -0.89 7.58 -8.75
C GLY A 149 -0.84 8.53 -7.55
N THR A 150 -1.55 8.21 -6.48
CA THR A 150 -1.44 8.86 -5.17
C THR A 150 -0.30 8.19 -4.42
N LYS A 151 0.56 8.97 -3.75
CA LYS A 151 1.57 8.38 -2.86
C LYS A 151 0.97 8.20 -1.47
N SER A 152 0.86 6.96 -1.02
CA SER A 152 0.63 6.59 0.39
C SER A 152 1.96 6.33 1.10
#